data_AF-A0A0R3MMC8-F1
#
_entry.id   AF-A0A0R3MMC8-F1
#
_cell.length_a   1.000
_cell.length_b   1.000
_cell.length_c   1.000
_cell.angle_alpha   90.00
_cell.angle_beta   90.00
_cell.angle_gamma   90.00
#
_symmetry.space_group_name_H-M   'P 1'
#
loop_
_entity.id
_entity.type
_entity.pdbx_description
1 polymer ?
#
loop_
_entity_poly.entity_id
_entity_poly.type
_entity_poly.pdbx_seq_one_letter_code
_entity_poly.pdbx_strand_id
1 'polypeptide(L)'
;MIKTSKFDAANYLKSPQAMADYLSEALATDDPEFICDALDTIARAKGMTQVAKETGLSRESLYKSLSGTTKPEFDTIRKVINSFGLRLVAEPIDKTEAA
;
A
#
# COMPACT_ATOMS: atom_id res chain seq x y z
N MET A 1 -28.81 19.47 10.61
CA MET A 1 -28.49 18.84 9.31
C MET A 1 -27.07 18.33 9.40
N ILE A 2 -26.83 17.02 9.37
CA ILE A 2 -25.48 16.43 9.51
C ILE A 2 -24.79 16.54 8.15
N LYS A 3 -23.54 17.04 8.13
CA LYS A 3 -22.69 17.07 6.92
C LYS A 3 -21.86 15.79 6.87
N THR A 4 -21.89 15.09 5.74
CA THR A 4 -21.05 13.91 5.48
C THR A 4 -20.07 14.20 4.34
N SER A 5 -18.99 13.43 4.28
CA SER A 5 -17.99 13.46 3.21
C SER A 5 -17.70 12.06 2.71
N LYS A 6 -17.17 11.94 1.48
CA LYS A 6 -16.70 10.64 0.96
C LYS A 6 -15.58 10.10 1.85
N PHE A 7 -15.64 8.81 2.17
CA PHE A 7 -14.57 8.14 2.89
C PHE A 7 -13.34 7.93 1.98
N ASP A 8 -12.16 8.13 2.53
CA ASP A 8 -10.87 7.80 1.91
C ASP A 8 -9.93 7.31 3.02
N ALA A 9 -9.48 6.05 2.91
CA ALA A 9 -8.62 5.41 3.89
C ALA A 9 -7.28 6.16 4.07
N ALA A 10 -6.78 6.83 3.03
CA ALA A 10 -5.54 7.61 3.10
C ALA A 10 -5.58 8.73 4.16
N ASN A 11 -6.78 9.18 4.55
CA ASN A 11 -6.96 10.18 5.61
C ASN A 11 -6.67 9.65 7.01
N TYR A 12 -6.57 8.33 7.20
CA TYR A 12 -6.42 7.68 8.51
C TYR A 12 -5.07 6.98 8.69
N LEU A 13 -4.32 6.75 7.60
CA LEU A 13 -3.00 6.11 7.63
C LEU A 13 -1.90 7.11 8.02
N LYS A 14 -1.90 7.53 9.30
CA LYS A 14 -1.01 8.59 9.82
C LYS A 14 0.17 8.09 10.65
N SER A 15 0.22 6.79 10.95
CA SER A 15 1.31 6.17 11.71
C SER A 15 1.89 4.97 10.95
N PRO A 16 3.16 4.60 11.19
CA PRO A 16 3.75 3.40 10.60
C PRO A 16 2.95 2.14 10.94
N GLN A 17 2.43 2.03 12.17
CA GLN A 17 1.60 0.88 12.57
C GLN A 17 0.31 0.79 11.76
N ALA A 18 -0.40 1.91 11.57
CA ALA A 18 -1.63 1.90 10.78
C ALA A 18 -1.38 1.51 9.31
N MET A 19 -0.25 1.93 8.74
CA MET A 19 0.16 1.52 7.39
C MET A 19 0.53 0.03 7.32
N ALA A 20 1.21 -0.47 8.36
CA ALA A 20 1.58 -1.88 8.46
C ALA A 20 0.32 -2.77 8.55
N ASP A 21 -0.60 -2.45 9.47
CA ASP A 21 -1.84 -3.19 9.65
C ASP A 21 -2.65 -3.19 8.35
N TYR A 22 -2.81 -2.02 7.71
CA TYR A 22 -3.53 -1.90 6.45
C TYR A 22 -2.91 -2.71 5.31
N LEU A 23 -1.58 -2.71 5.19
CA LEU A 23 -0.89 -3.50 4.17
C LEU A 23 -0.95 -5.01 4.46
N SER A 24 -0.87 -5.41 5.72
CA SER A 24 -0.99 -6.82 6.13
C SER A 24 -2.37 -7.38 5.80
N GLU A 25 -3.44 -6.63 6.09
CA GLU A 25 -4.81 -7.03 5.70
C GLU A 25 -4.94 -7.16 4.18
N ALA A 26 -4.33 -6.24 3.41
CA ALA A 26 -4.33 -6.34 1.95
C ALA A 26 -3.53 -7.54 1.44
N LEU A 27 -2.40 -7.88 2.06
CA LEU A 27 -1.61 -9.08 1.72
C LEU A 27 -2.37 -10.38 2.03
N ALA A 28 -3.17 -10.38 3.09
CA ALA A 28 -3.96 -11.54 3.51
C ALA A 28 -5.08 -11.91 2.51
N THR A 29 -5.50 -10.99 1.63
CA THR A 29 -6.52 -11.29 0.62
C THR A 29 -6.00 -12.14 -0.55
N ASP A 30 -4.67 -12.28 -0.69
CA ASP A 30 -4.01 -12.91 -1.84
C ASP A 30 -4.49 -12.34 -3.20
N ASP A 31 -4.91 -11.07 -3.21
CA ASP A 31 -5.40 -10.36 -4.40
C ASP A 31 -4.36 -9.30 -4.83
N PRO A 32 -3.62 -9.53 -5.95
CA PRO A 32 -2.61 -8.60 -6.41
C PRO A 32 -3.14 -7.20 -6.74
N GLU A 33 -4.39 -7.07 -7.20
CA GLU A 33 -4.98 -5.77 -7.54
C GLU A 33 -5.30 -4.98 -6.27
N PHE A 34 -5.86 -5.67 -5.27
CA PHE A 34 -6.15 -5.07 -3.96
C PHE A 34 -4.87 -4.66 -3.22
N ILE A 35 -3.81 -5.48 -3.29
CA ILE A 35 -2.49 -5.13 -2.74
C ILE A 35 -1.93 -3.87 -3.41
N CYS A 36 -2.06 -3.75 -4.74
CA CYS A 36 -1.61 -2.54 -5.45
C CYS A 36 -2.39 -1.29 -5.03
N ASP A 37 -3.72 -1.38 -4.92
CA ASP A 37 -4.57 -0.28 -4.45
C ASP A 37 -4.24 0.13 -3.01
N ALA A 38 -3.93 -0.85 -2.16
CA ALA A 38 -3.50 -0.57 -0.79
C ALA A 38 -2.17 0.18 -0.74
N LEU A 39 -1.20 -0.21 -1.57
CA LEU A 39 0.07 0.49 -1.71
C LEU A 39 -0.11 1.91 -2.27
N ASP A 40 -1.01 2.12 -3.26
CA ASP A 40 -1.36 3.47 -3.73
C ASP A 40 -1.94 4.31 -2.60
N THR A 41 -2.89 3.75 -1.84
CA THR A 41 -3.54 4.43 -0.73
C THR A 41 -2.55 4.84 0.36
N ILE A 42 -1.61 3.97 0.74
CA ILE A 42 -0.52 4.31 1.67
C ILE A 42 0.40 5.38 1.07
N ALA A 43 0.77 5.26 -0.21
CA ALA A 43 1.62 6.24 -0.90
C ALA A 43 0.97 7.64 -0.92
N ARG A 44 -0.35 7.72 -1.16
CA ARG A 44 -1.13 8.96 -1.07
C ARG A 44 -1.15 9.50 0.35
N ALA A 45 -1.32 8.65 1.36
CA ALA A 45 -1.34 9.05 2.77
C ALA A 45 -0.01 9.64 3.26
N LYS A 46 1.11 9.04 2.85
CA LYS A 46 2.47 9.52 3.14
C LYS A 46 2.86 10.73 2.30
N GLY A 47 2.35 10.81 1.07
CA GLY A 47 2.59 11.89 0.13
C GLY A 47 3.49 11.46 -1.04
N MET A 48 2.93 11.49 -2.24
CA MET A 48 3.57 10.95 -3.45
C MET A 48 4.93 11.58 -3.78
N THR A 49 5.12 12.87 -3.49
CA THR A 49 6.41 13.55 -3.70
C THR A 49 7.51 12.98 -2.80
N GLN A 50 7.18 12.66 -1.54
CA GLN A 50 8.13 12.07 -0.62
C GLN A 50 8.47 10.64 -1.03
N VAL A 51 7.46 9.85 -1.39
CA VAL A 51 7.64 8.47 -1.87
C VAL A 51 8.51 8.43 -3.12
N ALA A 52 8.28 9.30 -4.10
CA ALA A 52 9.12 9.42 -5.29
C ALA A 52 10.59 9.69 -4.95
N LYS A 53 10.84 10.62 -4.02
CA LYS A 53 12.20 10.96 -3.58
C LYS A 53 12.89 9.79 -2.88
N GLU A 54 12.18 9.08 -2.00
CA GLU A 54 12.74 7.98 -1.21
C GLU A 54 12.96 6.71 -2.04
N THR A 55 12.13 6.47 -3.05
CA THR A 55 12.24 5.30 -3.94
C THR A 55 13.16 5.53 -5.15
N GLY A 56 13.44 6.79 -5.50
CA GLY A 56 14.14 7.17 -6.72
C GLY A 56 13.30 7.01 -8.00
N LEU A 57 11.98 6.79 -7.85
CA LEU A 57 11.03 6.63 -8.95
C LEU A 57 10.34 7.97 -9.27
N SER A 58 9.91 8.14 -10.52
CA SER A 58 9.08 9.30 -10.87
C SER A 58 7.66 9.14 -10.31
N ARG A 59 6.99 10.27 -10.02
CA ARG A 59 5.57 10.26 -9.60
C ARG A 59 4.68 9.58 -10.64
N GLU A 60 4.97 9.77 -11.92
CA GLU A 60 4.24 9.13 -13.02
C GLU A 60 4.44 7.61 -13.04
N SER A 61 5.67 7.13 -12.80
CA SER A 61 5.97 5.71 -12.69
C SER A 61 5.26 5.10 -11.48
N LEU A 62 5.26 5.78 -10.33
CA LEU A 62 4.52 5.36 -9.15
C LEU A 62 3.02 5.27 -9.41
N TYR A 63 2.41 6.30 -10.01
CA TYR A 63 0.99 6.24 -10.35
C TYR A 63 0.67 5.07 -11.28
N LYS A 64 1.41 4.87 -12.37
CA LYS A 64 1.14 3.76 -13.29
C LYS A 64 1.31 2.39 -12.62
N SER A 65 2.30 2.28 -11.75
CA SER A 65 2.65 1.03 -11.07
C SER A 65 1.65 0.67 -9.97
N LEU A 66 1.18 1.65 -9.20
CA LEU A 66 0.30 1.41 -8.04
C LEU A 66 -1.19 1.52 -8.39
N SER A 67 -1.57 2.28 -9.42
CA SER A 67 -2.97 2.41 -9.87
C SER A 67 -3.49 1.23 -10.70
N GLY A 68 -2.72 0.15 -10.83
CA GLY A 68 -3.08 -1.01 -11.64
C GLY A 68 -2.95 -0.82 -13.16
N THR A 69 -2.44 0.34 -13.63
CA THR A 69 -2.20 0.55 -15.08
C THR A 69 -1.13 -0.41 -15.60
N THR A 70 -0.12 -0.71 -14.80
CA THR A 70 0.96 -1.65 -15.10
C THR A 70 1.28 -2.46 -13.86
N LYS A 71 1.51 -3.78 -14.02
CA LYS A 71 1.92 -4.62 -12.90
C LYS A 71 3.33 -4.20 -12.42
N PRO A 72 3.50 -3.80 -11.15
CA PRO A 72 4.80 -3.42 -10.63
C PRO A 72 5.71 -4.65 -10.52
N GLU A 73 6.99 -4.46 -10.85
CA GLU A 73 8.00 -5.46 -10.51
C GLU A 73 8.22 -5.53 -9.00
N PHE A 74 8.66 -6.69 -8.50
CA PHE A 74 8.90 -6.88 -7.07
C PHE A 74 9.93 -5.88 -6.50
N ASP A 75 10.93 -5.46 -7.28
CA ASP A 75 11.89 -4.43 -6.84
C ASP A 75 11.21 -3.08 -6.56
N THR A 76 10.23 -2.70 -7.38
CA THR A 76 9.40 -1.52 -7.18
C THR A 76 8.58 -1.64 -5.91
N ILE A 77 7.90 -2.78 -5.71
CA ILE A 77 7.16 -3.06 -4.48
C ILE A 77 8.05 -2.93 -3.25
N ARG A 78 9.23 -3.57 -3.26
CA ARG A 78 10.19 -3.53 -2.15
C ARG A 78 10.63 -2.11 -1.83
N LYS A 79 10.96 -1.30 -2.85
CA LYS A 79 11.34 0.12 -2.67
C LYS A 79 10.20 0.93 -2.05
N VAL A 80 8.98 0.75 -2.55
CA VAL A 80 7.80 1.46 -2.06
C VAL A 80 7.52 1.11 -0.59
N ILE A 81 7.50 -0.18 -0.24
CA ILE A 81 7.32 -0.63 1.15
C ILE A 81 8.40 -0.06 2.08
N ASN A 82 9.66 -0.09 1.64
CA ASN A 82 10.76 0.51 2.40
C ASN A 82 10.59 2.03 2.59
N SER A 83 10.09 2.75 1.57
CA SER A 83 9.79 4.18 1.70
C SER A 83 8.71 4.43 2.76
N PHE A 84 7.79 3.50 2.98
CA PHE A 84 6.79 3.61 4.04
C PHE A 84 7.38 3.39 5.44
N GLY A 85 8.66 3.01 5.55
CA GLY A 85 9.29 2.57 6.80
C GLY A 85 8.83 1.17 7.23
N LEU A 86 8.32 0.39 6.28
CA LEU A 86 7.81 -0.96 6.50
C LEU A 86 8.80 -2.01 5.95
N ARG A 87 8.58 -3.27 6.34
CA ARG A 87 9.28 -4.44 5.79
C ARG A 87 8.28 -5.55 5.53
N LEU A 88 8.52 -6.35 4.50
CA LEU A 88 7.78 -7.60 4.29
C LEU A 88 8.28 -8.67 5.25
N VAL A 89 7.35 -9.49 5.76
CA VAL A 89 7.61 -10.63 6.62
C VAL A 89 7.03 -11.87 5.94
N ALA A 90 7.77 -12.97 5.93
CA ALA A 90 7.28 -14.25 5.47
C ALA A 90 6.67 -14.99 6.66
N GLU A 91 5.42 -15.41 6.52
CA GLU A 91 4.67 -16.15 7.52
C GLU A 91 4.13 -17.44 6.89
N PRO A 92 3.90 -18.51 7.69
CA PRO A 92 3.25 -19.71 7.18
C PRO A 92 1.83 -19.38 6.72
N ILE A 93 1.40 -19.97 5.60
CA ILE A 93 -0.02 -19.95 5.21
C ILE A 93 -0.74 -20.98 6.08
N ASP A 94 -1.33 -20.54 7.19
CA ASP A 94 -2.15 -21.39 8.03
C ASP A 94 -3.44 -21.76 7.29
N LYS A 95 -3.56 -23.02 6.86
CA LYS A 95 -4.77 -23.56 6.22
C LYS A 95 -5.93 -23.80 7.19
N THR A 96 -5.96 -23.14 8.35
CA THR A 96 -6.90 -23.45 9.44
C THR A 96 -8.03 -22.42 9.55
N GLU A 97 -8.68 -22.12 8.42
CA GLU A 97 -10.07 -21.64 8.40
C GLU A 97 -10.83 -22.41 7.30
N ALA A 98 -10.91 -23.72 7.50
CA ALA A 98 -11.92 -24.57 6.89
C ALA A 98 -12.38 -25.55 7.97
N ALA A 99 -13.20 -25.06 8.89
CA ALA A 99 -14.01 -25.87 9.80
C ALA A 99 -15.37 -25.20 9.99
#